data_AF-A0AA51U204-F1
#
_entry.id   AF-A0AA51U204-F1
#
_cell.length_a   1.000
_cell.length_b   1.000
_cell.length_c   1.000
_cell.angle_alpha   90.00
_cell.angle_beta   90.00
_cell.angle_gamma   90.00
#
_symmetry.space_group_name_H-M   'P 1'
#
loop_
_entity.id
_entity.type
_entity.pdbx_description
1 polymer ?
#
loop_
_entity_poly.entity_id
_entity_poly.type
_entity_poly.pdbx_seq_one_letter_code
_entity_poly.pdbx_strand_id
1 'polypeptide(L)'
;MTSEQIAHARAMLAEGHTRTNVAAHFGITRYALRFNLDPKYRAQVNRRARERRAVERAKPRPTNHVPEMTREAKADGERLLRGLPADTRGFTARLLGDPLPGRSALDHKREVARA
;
A
#
# COMPACT_ATOMS: atom_id res chain seq x y z
N MET A 1 -24.28 -11.28 -6.54
CA MET A 1 -25.06 -12.08 -7.52
C MET A 1 -26.53 -11.86 -7.22
N THR A 2 -27.35 -11.75 -8.25
CA THR A 2 -28.81 -11.74 -8.11
C THR A 2 -29.33 -13.14 -7.78
N SER A 3 -30.59 -13.25 -7.34
CA SER A 3 -31.26 -14.55 -7.12
C SER A 3 -31.28 -15.41 -8.39
N GLU A 4 -31.53 -14.80 -9.54
CA GLU A 4 -31.52 -15.44 -10.86
C GLU A 4 -30.14 -16.00 -11.22
N GLN A 5 -29.08 -15.22 -11.01
CA GLN A 5 -27.70 -15.67 -11.24
C GLN A 5 -27.32 -16.84 -10.33
N ILE A 6 -27.81 -16.86 -9.08
CA ILE A 6 -27.58 -17.97 -8.15
C ILE A 6 -28.30 -19.23 -8.62
N ALA A 7 -29.54 -19.12 -9.09
CA ALA A 7 -30.29 -20.24 -9.65
C ALA A 7 -29.59 -20.81 -10.90
N HIS A 8 -29.17 -19.94 -11.82
CA HIS A 8 -28.46 -20.35 -13.03
C HIS A 8 -27.10 -21.00 -12.69
N ALA A 9 -26.33 -20.43 -11.76
CA ALA A 9 -25.08 -21.04 -11.31
C ALA A 9 -25.28 -22.42 -10.68
N ARG A 10 -26.40 -22.67 -10.00
CA ARG A 10 -26.73 -24.00 -9.45
C ARG A 10 -27.08 -25.00 -10.56
N ALA A 11 -27.82 -24.57 -11.58
CA ALA A 11 -28.13 -25.41 -12.73
C ALA A 11 -26.86 -25.86 -13.47
N MET A 12 -25.95 -24.92 -13.77
CA MET A 12 -24.66 -25.25 -14.40
C MET A 12 -23.83 -26.25 -13.58
N LEU A 13 -23.86 -26.15 -12.25
CA LEU A 13 -23.17 -27.12 -11.39
C LEU A 13 -23.83 -28.50 -11.41
N ALA A 14 -25.16 -28.56 -11.53
CA ALA A 14 -25.91 -29.81 -11.66
C ALA A 14 -25.65 -30.49 -13.02
N GLU A 15 -25.41 -29.70 -14.07
CA GLU A 15 -24.97 -30.15 -15.40
C GLU A 15 -23.51 -30.64 -15.42
N GLY A 16 -22.78 -30.52 -14.31
CA GLY A 16 -21.42 -31.02 -14.16
C GLY A 16 -20.32 -29.99 -14.49
N HIS A 17 -20.68 -28.73 -14.76
CA HIS A 17 -19.66 -27.69 -14.92
C HIS A 17 -18.85 -27.51 -13.63
N THR A 18 -17.55 -27.31 -13.77
CA THR A 18 -16.69 -27.06 -12.61
C THR A 18 -16.96 -25.67 -12.02
N ARG A 19 -16.76 -25.51 -10.71
CA ARG A 19 -16.90 -24.20 -10.04
C ARG A 19 -16.00 -23.11 -10.64
N THR A 20 -14.86 -23.48 -11.23
CA THR A 20 -13.96 -22.53 -11.89
C THR A 20 -14.60 -21.99 -13.17
N ASN A 21 -15.19 -22.87 -13.99
CA ASN A 21 -15.86 -22.48 -15.23
C ASN A 21 -17.10 -21.64 -14.95
N VAL A 22 -17.89 -22.03 -13.95
CA VAL A 22 -19.07 -21.24 -13.53
C VAL A 22 -18.64 -19.86 -13.03
N ALA A 23 -17.58 -19.77 -12.22
CA ALA A 23 -17.08 -18.48 -11.74
C ALA A 23 -16.58 -17.58 -12.89
N ALA A 24 -15.85 -18.17 -13.86
CA ALA A 24 -15.40 -17.47 -15.06
C ALA A 24 -16.57 -16.97 -15.93
N HIS A 25 -17.62 -17.78 -16.10
CA HIS A 25 -18.83 -17.41 -16.84
C HIS A 25 -19.49 -16.15 -16.29
N PHE A 26 -19.56 -16.01 -14.96
CA PHE A 26 -20.13 -14.82 -14.31
C PHE A 26 -19.12 -13.69 -14.06
N GLY A 27 -17.85 -13.84 -14.48
CA GLY A 27 -16.81 -12.83 -14.25
C GLY A 27 -16.49 -12.60 -12.76
N ILE A 28 -16.64 -13.62 -11.92
CA ILE A 28 -16.37 -13.54 -10.48
C ILE A 28 -15.29 -14.52 -10.05
N THR A 29 -14.71 -14.29 -8.87
CA THR A 29 -13.76 -15.25 -8.31
C THR A 29 -14.47 -16.51 -7.81
N ARG A 30 -13.77 -17.65 -7.83
CA ARG A 30 -14.27 -18.93 -7.28
C ARG A 30 -14.70 -18.80 -5.80
N TYR A 31 -14.01 -17.98 -5.02
CA TYR A 31 -14.36 -17.70 -3.62
C TYR A 31 -15.69 -16.94 -3.50
N ALA A 32 -15.89 -15.93 -4.35
CA ALA A 32 -17.16 -15.20 -4.40
C ALA A 32 -18.31 -16.12 -4.80
N LEU A 33 -18.11 -17.00 -5.79
CA LEU A 33 -19.12 -18.00 -6.16
C LEU A 33 -19.50 -18.88 -4.95
N ARG A 34 -18.50 -19.46 -4.25
CA ARG A 34 -18.76 -20.28 -3.05
C ARG A 34 -19.50 -19.50 -1.96
N PHE A 35 -19.12 -18.25 -1.73
CA PHE A 35 -19.77 -17.39 -0.74
C PHE A 35 -21.25 -17.13 -1.03
N ASN A 36 -21.63 -17.02 -2.31
CA ASN A 36 -23.02 -16.81 -2.70
C ASN A 36 -23.84 -18.12 -2.69
N LEU A 37 -23.23 -19.26 -3.00
CA LEU A 37 -23.94 -20.54 -3.13
C LEU A 37 -24.12 -21.31 -1.82
N ASP A 38 -23.15 -21.21 -0.89
CA ASP A 38 -23.10 -21.99 0.36
C ASP A 38 -23.35 -21.10 1.59
N PRO A 39 -24.54 -21.19 2.22
CA PRO A 39 -24.86 -20.42 3.41
C PRO A 39 -23.95 -20.71 4.61
N LYS A 40 -23.47 -21.95 4.77
CA LYS A 40 -22.60 -22.33 5.89
C LYS A 40 -21.24 -21.67 5.73
N TYR A 41 -20.69 -21.68 4.51
CA TYR A 41 -19.44 -20.99 4.21
C TYR A 41 -19.56 -19.47 4.42
N ARG A 42 -20.68 -18.87 3.97
CA ARG A 42 -20.97 -17.45 4.21
C ARG A 42 -21.00 -17.12 5.70
N ALA A 43 -21.68 -17.92 6.51
CA ALA A 43 -21.73 -17.74 7.97
C ALA A 43 -20.33 -17.82 8.61
N GLN A 44 -19.52 -18.79 8.19
CA GLN A 44 -18.14 -18.95 8.67
C GLN A 44 -17.25 -17.74 8.33
N VAL A 45 -17.31 -17.25 7.09
CA VAL A 45 -16.54 -16.08 6.65
C VAL A 45 -16.96 -14.83 7.43
N ASN A 46 -18.27 -14.64 7.61
CA ASN A 46 -18.81 -13.52 8.39
C ASN A 46 -18.37 -13.58 9.86
N ARG A 47 -18.36 -14.77 10.47
CA ARG A 47 -17.89 -14.98 11.84
C ARG A 47 -16.42 -14.56 11.99
N ARG A 48 -15.54 -15.09 11.12
CA ARG A 48 -14.11 -14.74 11.10
C ARG A 48 -13.88 -13.24 10.89
N ALA A 49 -14.66 -12.60 10.01
CA ALA A 49 -14.57 -11.16 9.79
C ALA A 49 -14.95 -10.35 11.04
N ARG A 50 -15.96 -10.80 11.81
CA ARG A 50 -16.33 -10.18 13.09
C ARG A 50 -15.23 -10.35 14.13
N GLU A 51 -14.71 -11.56 14.29
CA GLU A 51 -13.60 -11.88 15.21
C GLU A 51 -12.38 -10.99 14.89
N ARG A 52 -11.99 -10.90 13.61
CA ARG A 52 -10.86 -10.07 13.19
C ARG A 52 -11.08 -8.59 13.50
N ARG A 53 -12.28 -8.06 13.22
CA ARG A 53 -12.62 -6.66 13.52
C ARG A 53 -12.61 -6.38 15.03
N ALA A 54 -13.06 -7.33 15.86
CA ALA A 54 -12.99 -7.18 17.30
C ALA A 54 -11.54 -7.08 17.79
N VAL A 55 -10.67 -7.95 17.28
CA VAL A 55 -9.22 -7.90 17.56
C VAL A 55 -8.60 -6.59 17.07
N GLU A 56 -8.88 -6.16 15.84
CA GLU A 56 -8.37 -4.90 15.28
C GLU A 56 -8.83 -3.67 16.08
N ARG A 57 -10.07 -3.67 16.59
CA ARG A 57 -10.60 -2.60 17.45
C ARG A 57 -9.96 -2.56 18.84
N ALA A 58 -9.57 -3.72 19.37
CA ALA A 58 -8.90 -3.82 20.66
C ALA A 58 -7.43 -3.40 20.59
N LYS A 59 -6.81 -3.41 19.40
CA LYS A 59 -5.44 -2.93 19.23
C LYS A 59 -5.39 -1.42 19.55
N PRO A 60 -4.40 -0.95 20.33
CA PRO A 60 -4.17 0.47 20.46
C PRO A 60 -3.91 1.03 19.06
N ARG A 61 -4.73 2.00 18.64
CA ARG A 61 -4.48 2.70 17.37
C ARG A 61 -3.14 3.40 17.51
N PRO A 62 -2.20 3.27 16.56
CA PRO A 62 -1.04 4.12 16.57
C PRO A 62 -1.56 5.55 16.56
N THR A 63 -1.24 6.30 17.62
CA THR A 63 -1.42 7.74 17.65
C THR A 63 -0.47 8.31 16.62
N ASN A 64 -0.91 8.33 15.36
CA ASN A 64 -0.32 9.15 14.30
C ASN A 64 -0.58 10.65 14.55
N HIS A 65 -0.94 11.03 15.77
CA HIS A 65 -0.67 12.37 16.24
C HIS A 65 0.85 12.52 16.23
N VAL A 66 1.36 13.06 15.12
CA VAL A 66 2.41 14.06 15.23
C VAL A 66 1.87 15.00 16.31
N PRO A 67 2.52 15.12 17.49
CA PRO A 67 2.15 16.15 18.45
C PRO A 67 2.02 17.42 17.64
N GLU A 68 0.93 18.17 17.78
CA GLU A 68 0.87 19.50 17.17
C GLU A 68 2.23 20.14 17.46
N MET A 69 3.06 20.34 16.42
CA MET A 69 4.30 21.07 16.61
C MET A 69 3.83 22.36 17.24
N THR A 70 4.20 22.58 18.50
CA THR A 70 3.83 23.80 19.20
C THR A 70 4.23 24.95 18.29
N ARG A 71 3.47 26.04 18.26
CA ARG A 71 3.82 27.20 17.42
C ARG A 71 5.28 27.62 17.62
N GLU A 72 5.78 27.41 18.83
CA GLU A 72 7.19 27.52 19.25
C GLU A 72 8.13 26.57 18.47
N ALA A 73 7.85 25.26 18.42
CA ALA A 73 8.67 24.30 17.67
C ALA A 73 8.71 24.63 16.17
N LYS A 74 7.61 25.14 15.60
CA LYS A 74 7.59 25.58 14.20
C LYS A 74 8.42 26.85 13.99
N ALA A 75 8.27 27.84 14.84
CA ALA A 75 9.04 29.09 14.78
C ALA A 75 10.54 28.85 14.96
N ASP A 76 10.92 27.96 15.89
CA ASP A 76 12.31 27.57 16.11
C ASP A 76 12.87 26.79 14.93
N GLY A 77 12.09 25.88 14.33
CA GLY A 77 12.47 25.17 13.11
C GLY A 77 12.72 26.12 11.93
N GLU A 78 11.83 27.10 11.73
CA GLU A 78 12.00 28.13 10.69
C GLU A 78 13.23 29.03 10.96
N ARG A 79 13.50 29.38 12.21
CA ARG A 79 14.70 30.14 12.59
C ARG A 79 15.97 29.36 12.26
N LEU A 80 16.02 28.08 12.62
CA LEU A 80 17.18 27.21 12.35
C LEU A 80 17.39 27.01 10.84
N LEU A 81 16.32 26.82 10.07
CA LEU A 81 16.38 26.68 8.61
C LEU A 81 16.95 27.92 7.93
N ARG A 82 16.66 29.13 8.41
CA ARG A 82 17.24 30.37 7.88
C ARG A 82 18.74 30.52 8.18
N GLY A 83 19.23 29.83 9.22
CA GLY A 83 20.65 29.81 9.57
C GLY A 83 21.48 28.83 8.73
N LEU A 84 20.84 27.94 7.97
CA LEU A 84 21.55 27.02 7.09
C LEU A 84 21.95 27.73 5.79
N PRO A 85 23.20 27.57 5.33
CA PRO A 85 23.59 28.06 4.02
C PRO A 85 22.74 27.39 2.93
N ALA A 86 22.46 28.12 1.85
CA ALA A 86 21.73 27.58 0.71
C ALA A 86 22.44 26.32 0.18
N ASP A 87 21.69 25.24 -0.03
CA ASP A 87 22.24 24.00 -0.57
C ASP A 87 22.77 24.25 -2.00
N THR A 88 24.09 24.19 -2.15
CA THR A 88 24.79 24.44 -3.41
C THR A 88 24.86 23.20 -4.31
N ARG A 89 24.31 22.06 -3.87
CA ARG A 89 24.30 20.83 -4.65
C ARG A 89 23.35 20.94 -5.85
N GLY A 90 23.82 20.46 -7.00
CA GLY A 90 22.99 20.32 -8.19
C GLY A 90 21.85 19.33 -8.01
N PHE A 91 20.83 19.37 -8.88
CA PHE A 91 19.64 18.51 -8.79
C PHE A 91 19.98 17.03 -8.66
N THR A 92 20.91 16.53 -9.47
CA THR A 92 21.35 15.12 -9.45
C THR A 92 21.93 14.72 -8.09
N ALA A 93 22.78 15.57 -7.50
CA ALA A 93 23.39 15.31 -6.20
C ALA A 93 22.37 15.37 -5.05
N ARG A 94 21.35 16.22 -5.17
CA ARG A 94 20.24 16.28 -4.21
C ARG A 94 19.34 15.05 -4.28
N LEU A 95 19.11 14.51 -5.48
CA LEU A 95 18.20 13.38 -5.69
C LEU A 95 18.87 12.02 -5.48
N LEU A 96 20.13 11.89 -5.90
CA LEU A 96 20.86 10.61 -5.93
C LEU A 96 22.01 10.54 -4.93
N GLY A 97 22.20 11.60 -4.12
CA GLY A 97 23.36 11.76 -3.23
C GLY A 97 24.59 12.31 -3.95
N ASP A 98 25.59 12.74 -3.18
CA ASP A 98 26.87 13.16 -3.75
C ASP A 98 27.61 11.94 -4.33
N PRO A 99 28.19 12.04 -5.53
CA PRO A 99 29.00 10.97 -6.08
C PRO A 99 30.18 10.71 -5.15
N LEU A 100 30.51 9.42 -4.94
CA LEU A 100 31.69 9.05 -4.17
C LEU A 100 32.92 9.77 -4.74
N PRO A 101 33.76 10.40 -3.90
CA PRO A 101 34.94 11.13 -4.35
C PRO A 101 35.82 10.22 -5.22
N GLY A 102 36.27 10.76 -6.36
CA GLY A 102 37.10 10.02 -7.33
C GLY A 102 36.32 9.15 -8.31
N ARG A 103 34.98 9.15 -8.28
CA ARG A 103 34.13 8.48 -9.28
C ARG A 103 33.31 9.45 -10.13
N SER A 104 33.32 10.74 -9.79
CA SER A 104 32.63 11.75 -10.61
C SER A 104 33.53 12.20 -11.77
N ALA A 105 32.94 12.41 -12.94
CA ALA A 105 33.66 12.98 -14.09
C ALA A 105 34.26 14.37 -13.81
N LEU A 106 33.70 15.10 -12.83
CA LEU A 106 34.22 16.38 -12.36
C LEU A 106 35.48 16.23 -11.51
N ASP A 107 35.57 15.19 -10.68
CA ASP A 107 36.79 14.90 -9.89
C ASP A 107 37.96 14.56 -10.81
N HIS A 108 37.73 13.70 -11.81
CA HIS A 108 38.76 13.38 -12.82
C HIS A 108 39.26 14.63 -13.55
N LYS A 109 38.37 15.57 -13.90
CA LYS A 109 38.78 16.84 -14.53
C LYS A 109 39.62 17.72 -13.61
N ARG A 110 39.34 17.72 -12.30
CA ARG A 110 40.10 18.50 -11.31
C ARG A 110 41.46 17.88 -10.98
N GLU A 111 41.55 16.55 -10.99
CA GLU A 111 42.82 15.82 -10.87
C GLU A 111 43.73 16.11 -12.07
N VAL A 112 43.19 16.03 -13.30
CA VAL A 112 43.94 16.32 -14.52
C VAL A 112 44.40 17.78 -14.58
N ALA A 113 43.63 18.74 -14.06
CA ALA A 113 44.01 20.15 -14.04
C ALA A 113 45.02 20.52 -12.94
N ARG A 114 45.28 19.61 -11.99
CA ARG A 114 46.28 19.79 -10.90
C ARG A 114 47.56 19.00 -11.14
N ALA A 115 47.57 18.09 -12.12
CA ALA A 115 48.73 17.37 -12.61
C ALA A 115 49.43 18.18 -13.71
#